data_AF-A0A3C1NFE2-F1
#
_entry.id   AF-A0A3C1NFE2-F1
#
_cell.length_a   1.000
_cell.length_b   1.000
_cell.length_c   1.000
_cell.angle_alpha   90.00
_cell.angle_beta   90.00
_cell.angle_gamma   90.00
#
_symmetry.space_group_name_H-M   'P 1'
#
loop_
_entity.id
_entity.type
_entity.pdbx_description
1 polymer ?
#
loop_
_entity_poly.entity_id
_entity_poly.type
_entity_poly.pdbx_seq_one_letter_code
_entity_poly.pdbx_strand_id
1 'polypeptide(L)'
;MKTSIQLIGQIIRSKTALHLKLVAHRNGGKVDIGGGRIDDLLAEVDAGLSSYERMLVRYKNEIAAAVMESAEADAPLPSTERLSDLGER
;
A
#
# COMPACT_ATOMS: atom_id res chain seq x y z
N MET A 1 -10.66 -5.95 14.41
CA MET A 1 -10.49 -6.49 13.04
C MET A 1 -9.34 -5.75 12.37
N LYS A 2 -8.44 -6.42 11.66
CA LYS A 2 -7.37 -5.72 10.89
C LYS A 2 -7.94 -5.19 9.58
N THR A 3 -7.53 -3.99 9.17
CA THR A 3 -7.90 -3.44 7.86
C THR A 3 -7.13 -4.15 6.74
N SER A 4 -7.63 -4.10 5.50
CA SER A 4 -6.94 -4.69 4.34
C SER A 4 -5.52 -4.12 4.18
N ILE A 5 -5.32 -2.82 4.45
CA ILE A 5 -3.99 -2.18 4.44
C ILE A 5 -3.07 -2.78 5.50
N GLN A 6 -3.55 -2.97 6.73
CA GLN A 6 -2.77 -3.58 7.80
C GLN A 6 -2.40 -5.02 7.46
N LEU A 7 -3.31 -5.76 6.81
CA LEU A 7 -3.10 -7.15 6.40
C LEU A 7 -2.07 -7.25 5.26
N ILE A 8 -2.20 -6.44 4.21
CA ILE A 8 -1.22 -6.37 3.11
C ILE A 8 0.16 -5.95 3.64
N GLY A 9 0.22 -4.93 4.50
CA GLY A 9 1.48 -4.51 5.12
C GLY A 9 2.13 -5.60 5.98
N GLN A 10 1.33 -6.43 6.65
CA GLN A 10 1.85 -7.58 7.40
C GLN A 10 2.39 -8.68 6.45
N ILE A 11 1.71 -8.96 5.33
CA ILE A 11 2.18 -9.91 4.32
C ILE A 11 3.54 -9.49 3.75
N ILE A 12 3.68 -8.21 3.37
CA ILE A 12 4.94 -7.65 2.84
C ILE A 12 6.08 -7.83 3.84
N ARG A 13 5.87 -7.47 5.12
CA ARG A 13 6.88 -7.65 6.17
C ARG A 13 7.27 -9.11 6.37
N SER A 14 6.30 -10.02 6.43
CA SER A 14 6.56 -11.45 6.59
C SER A 14 7.34 -12.02 5.41
N LYS A 15 6.99 -11.66 4.17
CA LYS A 15 7.72 -12.10 2.97
C LYS A 15 9.14 -11.54 2.92
N THR A 16 9.32 -10.25 3.24
CA THR A 16 10.65 -9.62 3.31
C THR A 16 11.53 -10.32 4.35
N ALA A 17 10.99 -10.63 5.52
CA ALA A 17 11.74 -11.35 6.55
C ALA A 17 12.13 -12.77 6.11
N LEU A 18 11.25 -13.47 5.38
CA LEU A 18 11.54 -14.78 4.81
C LEU A 18 12.65 -14.68 3.74
N HIS A 19 12.56 -13.70 2.83
CA HIS A 19 13.61 -13.45 1.83
C HIS A 19 14.97 -13.25 2.50
N LEU A 20 15.07 -12.35 3.50
CA LEU A 20 16.33 -12.08 4.20
C LEU A 20 16.90 -13.31 4.89
N LYS A 21 16.04 -14.17 5.47
CA LYS A 21 16.48 -15.45 6.05
C LYS A 21 17.02 -16.40 4.98
N LEU A 22 16.31 -16.56 3.86
CA LEU A 22 16.75 -17.41 2.76
C LEU A 22 18.08 -16.92 2.16
N VAL A 23 18.24 -15.61 1.98
CA VAL A 23 19.51 -15.00 1.55
C VAL A 23 20.64 -15.31 2.54
N ALA A 24 20.40 -15.18 3.85
CA ALA A 24 21.40 -15.52 4.87
C ALA A 24 21.79 -17.00 4.84
N HIS A 25 20.83 -17.90 4.56
CA HIS A 25 21.08 -19.33 4.44
C HIS A 25 21.74 -19.75 3.12
N ARG A 26 21.76 -18.88 2.12
CA ARG A 26 22.23 -19.19 0.76
C ARG A 26 23.69 -19.63 0.70
N ASN A 27 24.55 -19.17 1.61
CA ASN A 27 25.96 -19.55 1.84
C ASN A 27 26.64 -20.41 0.73
N GLY A 28 26.72 -19.91 -0.50
CA GLY A 28 27.35 -20.59 -1.65
C GLY A 28 26.42 -21.20 -2.72
N GLY A 29 25.10 -21.02 -2.64
CA GLY A 29 24.12 -21.33 -3.70
C GLY A 29 23.70 -22.80 -3.83
N LYS A 30 23.95 -23.65 -2.82
CA LYS A 30 23.71 -25.10 -2.93
C LYS A 30 22.89 -25.71 -1.78
N VAL A 31 22.18 -24.89 -1.02
CA VAL A 31 21.36 -25.39 0.09
C VAL A 31 19.99 -25.79 -0.44
N ASP A 32 19.65 -27.08 -0.32
CA ASP A 32 18.27 -27.57 -0.48
C ASP A 32 17.52 -27.41 0.84
N ILE A 33 16.36 -26.75 0.80
CA ILE A 33 15.46 -26.61 1.95
C ILE A 33 14.12 -27.22 1.55
N GLY A 34 13.70 -28.28 2.26
CA GLY A 34 12.38 -28.89 2.03
C GLY A 34 12.18 -29.49 0.64
N GLY A 35 13.27 -29.87 -0.05
CA GLY A 35 13.23 -30.47 -1.39
C GLY A 35 13.23 -29.47 -2.56
N GLY A 36 13.32 -28.17 -2.29
CA GLY A 36 13.52 -27.12 -3.30
C GLY A 36 14.87 -26.41 -3.12
N ARG A 37 15.47 -26.00 -4.24
CA ARG A 37 16.69 -25.18 -4.21
C ARG A 37 16.37 -23.82 -3.63
N ILE A 38 17.24 -23.31 -2.76
CA ILE A 38 17.03 -22.01 -2.10
C ILE A 38 16.83 -20.84 -3.08
N ASP A 39 17.43 -20.93 -4.27
CA ASP A 39 17.25 -19.94 -5.34
C ASP A 39 15.81 -19.96 -5.91
N ASP A 40 15.20 -21.14 -6.04
CA ASP A 40 13.81 -21.28 -6.50
C ASP A 40 12.82 -20.72 -5.46
N LEU A 41 13.09 -20.97 -4.18
CA LEU A 41 12.31 -20.41 -3.07
C LEU A 41 12.41 -18.88 -3.00
N LEU A 42 13.59 -18.32 -3.24
CA LEU A 42 13.79 -16.87 -3.31
C LEU A 42 12.99 -16.26 -4.48
N ALA A 43 13.04 -16.88 -5.66
CA ALA A 43 12.29 -16.42 -6.82
C ALA A 43 10.76 -16.41 -6.57
N GLU A 44 10.23 -17.43 -5.89
CA GLU A 44 8.82 -17.50 -5.54
C GLU A 44 8.42 -16.40 -4.52
N VAL A 45 9.26 -16.18 -3.51
CA VAL A 45 9.03 -15.13 -2.50
C VAL A 45 9.01 -13.74 -3.17
N ASP A 46 9.96 -13.49 -4.07
CA ASP A 46 10.14 -12.21 -4.76
C ASP A 46 9.03 -11.93 -5.77
N ALA A 47 8.61 -12.94 -6.54
CA ALA A 47 7.53 -12.80 -7.51
C ALA A 47 6.24 -12.27 -6.86
N GLY A 48 5.95 -12.70 -5.63
CA GLY A 48 4.76 -12.25 -4.91
C GLY A 48 4.88 -10.87 -4.26
N LEU A 49 6.08 -10.42 -3.88
CA LEU A 49 6.28 -9.14 -3.16
C LEU A 49 5.80 -7.95 -3.99
N SER A 50 6.20 -7.88 -5.26
CA SER A 50 5.83 -6.79 -6.18
C SER A 50 4.31 -6.64 -6.40
N SER A 51 3.56 -7.74 -6.29
CA SER A 51 2.11 -7.75 -6.43
C SER A 51 1.44 -7.12 -5.20
N TYR A 52 1.88 -7.52 -4.00
CA TYR A 52 1.36 -6.96 -2.75
C TYR A 52 1.71 -5.48 -2.57
N GLU A 53 2.90 -5.05 -2.99
CA GLU A 53 3.28 -3.64 -2.98
C GLU A 53 2.38 -2.79 -3.89
N ARG A 54 2.13 -3.24 -5.11
CA ARG A 54 1.19 -2.58 -6.04
C ARG A 54 -0.23 -2.51 -5.46
N MET A 55 -0.68 -3.60 -4.83
CA MET A 55 -1.98 -3.64 -4.16
C MET A 55 -2.05 -2.63 -3.01
N LEU A 56 -0.99 -2.51 -2.19
CA LEU A 56 -0.93 -1.54 -1.09
C LEU A 56 -1.02 -0.09 -1.58
N VAL A 57 -0.28 0.24 -2.64
CA VAL A 57 -0.33 1.58 -3.26
C VAL A 57 -1.73 1.88 -3.77
N ARG A 58 -2.34 0.95 -4.50
CA ARG A 58 -3.71 1.10 -5.01
C ARG A 58 -4.71 1.36 -3.88
N TYR A 59 -4.71 0.54 -2.84
CA TYR A 59 -5.63 0.71 -1.71
C TYR A 59 -5.43 2.05 -0.97
N LYS A 60 -4.18 2.49 -0.80
CA LYS A 60 -3.89 3.79 -0.18
C LYS A 60 -4.43 4.94 -1.03
N ASN A 61 -4.27 4.86 -2.35
CA ASN A 61 -4.76 5.89 -3.27
C ASN A 61 -6.29 5.93 -3.33
N GLU A 62 -6.97 4.77 -3.34
CA GLU A 62 -8.43 4.70 -3.30
C GLU A 62 -8.99 5.32 -2.01
N ILE A 63 -8.36 5.06 -0.85
CA ILE A 63 -8.76 5.70 0.41
C ILE A 63 -8.50 7.21 0.38
N ALA A 64 -7.33 7.64 -0.13
CA ALA A 64 -7.02 9.06 -0.22
C ALA A 64 -8.03 9.80 -1.12
N ALA A 65 -8.41 9.20 -2.26
CA ALA A 65 -9.42 9.74 -3.15
C ALA A 65 -10.79 9.84 -2.47
N ALA A 66 -11.23 8.79 -1.78
CA ALA A 66 -12.50 8.79 -1.04
C ALA A 66 -12.53 9.85 0.08
N VAL A 67 -11.42 10.04 0.79
CA VAL A 67 -11.29 11.08 1.82
C VAL A 67 -11.36 12.48 1.19
N MET A 68 -10.68 12.71 0.06
CA MET A 68 -10.73 14.00 -0.64
C MET A 68 -12.13 14.30 -1.16
N GLU A 69 -12.80 13.33 -1.79
CA GLU A 69 -14.18 13.47 -2.27
C GLU A 69 -15.15 13.80 -1.13
N SER A 70 -14.99 13.14 0.03
CA SER A 70 -15.79 13.46 1.22
C SER A 70 -15.51 14.85 1.78
N ALA A 71 -14.27 15.33 1.70
CA ALA A 71 -13.89 16.66 2.17
C ALA A 71 -14.39 17.78 1.25
N GLU A 72 -14.45 17.54 -0.07
CA GLU A 72 -15.06 18.46 -1.03
C GLU A 72 -16.58 18.54 -0.88
N ALA A 73 -17.24 17.42 -0.55
CA ALA A 73 -18.68 17.40 -0.29
C ALA A 73 -19.08 18.15 1.00
N ASP A 74 -18.18 18.22 1.98
CA ASP A 74 -18.39 18.90 3.27
C ASP A 74 -17.86 20.35 3.27
N ALA A 75 -17.32 20.81 2.13
CA ALA A 75 -16.84 22.18 2.00
C ALA A 75 -18.03 23.16 1.95
N PRO A 76 -18.10 24.17 2.83
CA PRO A 76 -19.17 25.16 2.77
C PRO A 76 -19.06 25.92 1.44
N LEU A 77 -20.18 25.97 0.70
CA LEU A 77 -20.31 26.79 -0.50
C LEU A 77 -19.82 28.21 -0.16
N PRO A 78 -19.00 28.85 -1.02
CA PRO A 78 -18.59 30.21 -0.78
C PRO A 78 -19.84 31.04 -0.61
N SER A 79 -20.03 31.59 0.60
CA SER A 79 -21.15 32.46 0.92
C SER A 79 -21.12 33.57 -0.10
N THR A 80 -22.15 33.62 -0.94
CA THR A 80 -22.51 34.76 -1.76
C THR A 80 -22.78 35.94 -0.82
N GLU A 81 -21.71 36.55 -0.33
CA GLU A 81 -21.76 37.78 0.44
C GLU A 81 -21.42 38.95 -0.50
N ARG A 82 -22.41 39.84 -0.58
CA ARG A 82 -22.30 41.29 -0.84
C ARG A 82 -22.22 41.73 -2.30
N LEU A 83 -23.34 41.59 -3.00
CA LEU A 83 -23.65 42.37 -4.21
C LEU A 83 -24.98 43.14 -4.11
N SER A 84 -25.38 43.51 -2.89
CA SER A 84 -26.58 44.30 -2.63
C SER A 84 -26.32 45.65 -1.95
N ASP A 85 -25.06 46.05 -1.74
CA ASP A 85 -24.72 47.26 -0.97
C ASP A 85 -24.06 48.39 -1.78
N LEU A 86 -24.23 48.38 -3.11
CA LEU A 86 -23.63 49.36 -4.01
C LEU A 86 -24.68 50.00 -4.93
N GLY A 87 -25.82 50.38 -4.35
CA GLY A 87 -26.96 50.83 -5.11
C GLY A 87 -27.88 51.86 -4.46
N GLU A 88 -27.45 52.64 -3.46
CA GLU A 88 -28.17 53.87 -3.07
C GLU A 88 -27.19 54.95 -2.58
N ARG A 89 -26.76 55.80 -3.52
CA ARG A 89 -26.31 57.18 -3.25
C ARG A 89 -26.80 58.09 -4.36
#